data_AF-A0A357YB06-F1
#
_entry.id   AF-A0A357YB06-F1
#
_cell.length_a   1.000
_cell.length_b   1.000
_cell.length_c   1.000
_cell.angle_alpha   90.00
_cell.angle_beta   90.00
_cell.angle_gamma   90.00
#
_symmetry.space_group_name_H-M   'P 1'
#
loop_
_entity.id
_entity.type
_entity.pdbx_description
1 polymer ?
#
loop_
_entity_poly.entity_id
_entity_poly.type
_entity_poly.pdbx_seq_one_letter_code
_entity_poly.pdbx_strand_id
1 'polypeptide(L)'
;MLKFPIKHALNSKLGKEKMLDDIRVYMVGQGHPGVDRSYREYQSNKRSNGLSDQAACDKAFLSAIIGLQQRADREGGNAVIDIFSIANNKKLKSADTYSCLRGRSMANVILRGTVVRLD
;
A
#
# COMPACT_ATOMS: atom_id res chain seq x y z
N MET A 1 -5.12 -17.22 1.39
CA MET A 1 -4.47 -15.93 1.71
C MET A 1 -2.98 -16.13 1.56
N LEU A 2 -2.32 -15.28 0.81
CA LEU A 2 -0.88 -15.34 0.55
C LEU A 2 -0.20 -14.12 1.16
N LYS A 3 1.08 -14.25 1.53
CA LYS A 3 1.92 -13.15 1.97
C LYS A 3 3.07 -13.00 0.99
N PHE A 4 3.34 -11.76 0.59
CA PHE A 4 4.35 -11.46 -0.41
C PHE A 4 5.28 -10.35 0.07
N PRO A 5 6.56 -10.37 -0.35
CA PRO A 5 7.52 -9.33 -0.01
C PRO A 5 7.21 -8.03 -0.75
N ILE A 6 7.21 -6.91 -0.03
CA ILE A 6 6.97 -5.57 -0.58
C ILE A 6 8.07 -5.18 -1.57
N LYS A 7 9.32 -5.54 -1.29
CA LYS A 7 10.47 -5.25 -2.17
C LYS A 7 10.27 -5.76 -3.59
N HIS A 8 9.61 -6.90 -3.78
CA HIS A 8 9.35 -7.44 -5.11
C HIS A 8 8.40 -6.54 -5.90
N ALA A 9 7.31 -6.09 -5.27
CA ALA A 9 6.37 -5.15 -5.87
C ALA A 9 7.04 -3.82 -6.22
N LEU A 10 7.78 -3.21 -5.28
CA LEU A 10 8.46 -1.92 -5.50
C LEU A 10 9.50 -1.99 -6.63
N ASN A 11 10.19 -3.12 -6.78
CA ASN A 11 11.19 -3.30 -7.84
C ASN A 11 10.60 -3.64 -9.22
N SER A 12 9.29 -3.89 -9.30
CA SER A 12 8.62 -4.13 -10.58
C SER A 12 8.56 -2.86 -11.44
N LYS A 13 8.36 -3.02 -12.75
CA LYS A 13 8.18 -1.90 -13.69
C LYS A 13 7.08 -0.94 -13.22
N LEU A 14 5.96 -1.48 -12.74
CA LEU A 14 4.83 -0.68 -12.25
C LEU A 14 5.21 0.15 -11.02
N GLY A 15 5.99 -0.43 -10.09
CA GLY A 15 6.45 0.27 -8.89
C GLY A 15 7.37 1.44 -9.21
N LYS A 16 8.26 1.25 -10.20
CA LYS A 16 9.20 2.30 -10.62
C LYS A 16 8.58 3.43 -11.45
N GLU A 17 7.49 3.17 -12.16
CA GLU A 17 6.94 4.13 -13.14
C GLU A 17 5.64 4.84 -12.70
N LYS A 18 4.88 4.27 -11.76
CA LYS A 18 3.50 4.76 -11.45
C LYS A 18 3.31 5.26 -10.03
N MET A 19 4.28 5.10 -9.14
CA MET A 19 4.19 5.68 -7.80
C MET A 19 4.30 7.20 -7.87
N LEU A 20 3.61 7.89 -6.96
CA LEU A 20 3.69 9.35 -6.85
C LEU A 20 4.88 9.71 -5.97
N ASP A 21 5.98 10.17 -6.57
CA ASP A 21 7.24 10.42 -5.84
C ASP A 21 7.12 11.53 -4.78
N ASP A 22 6.21 12.49 -4.99
CA ASP A 22 5.95 13.59 -4.05
C ASP A 22 5.19 13.16 -2.79
N ILE A 23 4.58 11.97 -2.79
CA ILE A 23 3.82 11.44 -1.65
C ILE A 23 4.54 10.24 -1.06
N ARG A 24 5.18 10.46 0.09
CA ARG A 24 5.96 9.44 0.78
C ARG A 24 5.04 8.38 1.40
N VAL A 25 5.48 7.12 1.43
CA VAL A 25 4.71 6.02 2.01
C VAL A 25 5.57 5.21 2.97
N TYR A 26 5.00 4.91 4.13
CA TYR A 26 5.67 4.18 5.19
C TYR A 26 4.76 3.07 5.72
N MET A 27 5.22 1.85 5.57
CA MET A 27 4.62 0.68 6.18
C MET A 27 4.79 0.76 7.69
N VAL A 28 3.85 0.18 8.43
CA VAL A 28 3.95 0.12 9.89
C VAL A 28 5.27 -0.54 10.32
N GLY A 29 5.98 0.12 11.23
CA GLY A 29 7.32 -0.27 11.68
C GLY A 29 8.48 0.31 10.87
N GLN A 30 8.22 1.01 9.76
CA GLN A 30 9.25 1.81 9.08
C GLN A 30 9.41 3.16 9.77
N GLY A 31 10.65 3.62 9.92
CA GLY A 31 10.93 4.97 10.39
C GLY A 31 10.52 6.01 9.35
N HIS A 32 9.94 7.12 9.83
CA HIS A 32 9.60 8.30 9.03
C HIS A 32 9.94 9.57 9.81
N PRO A 33 10.08 10.73 9.13
CA PRO A 33 10.20 12.03 9.79
C PRO A 33 9.07 12.33 10.79
N GLY A 34 9.22 13.40 11.58
CA GLY A 34 8.17 13.84 12.48
C GLY A 34 6.85 14.16 11.76
N VAL A 35 5.76 14.15 12.53
CA VAL A 35 4.41 14.41 12.02
C VAL A 35 3.97 15.80 12.47
N ASP A 36 4.08 16.79 11.58
CA ASP A 36 3.55 18.14 11.73
C ASP A 36 2.02 18.13 11.85
N ARG A 37 1.35 17.38 10.97
CA ARG A 37 -0.12 17.28 10.99
C ARG A 37 -0.61 15.88 10.66
N SER A 38 -1.47 15.34 11.52
CA SER A 38 -2.22 14.12 11.24
C SER A 38 -3.61 14.44 10.69
N TYR A 39 -4.01 13.71 9.65
CA TYR A 39 -5.37 13.72 9.12
C TYR A 39 -6.12 12.50 9.66
N ARG A 40 -6.55 11.60 8.78
CA ARG A 40 -7.33 10.40 9.12
C ARG A 40 -6.73 9.16 8.47
N GLU A 41 -7.14 8.01 9.01
CA GLU A 41 -6.88 6.72 8.39
C GLU A 41 -7.83 6.49 7.22
N TYR A 42 -7.26 6.08 6.08
CA TYR A 42 -8.00 5.78 4.87
C TYR A 42 -7.76 4.35 4.41
N GLN A 43 -8.74 3.79 3.71
CA GLN A 43 -8.66 2.47 3.12
C GLN A 43 -8.52 2.55 1.60
N SER A 44 -7.63 1.72 1.04
CA SER A 44 -7.52 1.46 -0.39
C SER A 44 -7.71 -0.02 -0.64
N ASN A 45 -8.74 -0.37 -1.42
CA ASN A 45 -9.06 -1.76 -1.78
C ASN A 45 -8.98 -1.89 -3.30
N LYS A 46 -8.04 -2.71 -3.78
CA LYS A 46 -7.77 -2.85 -5.21
C LYS A 46 -7.71 -4.31 -5.62
N ARG A 47 -8.15 -4.54 -6.85
CA ARG A 47 -8.16 -5.85 -7.49
C ARG A 47 -7.31 -5.82 -8.75
N SER A 48 -6.66 -6.93 -9.04
CA SER A 48 -5.94 -7.08 -10.30
C SER A 48 -5.91 -8.51 -10.80
N ASN A 49 -5.59 -8.67 -12.08
CA ASN A 49 -5.26 -9.95 -12.69
C ASN A 49 -3.74 -10.04 -12.93
N GLY A 50 -3.27 -11.25 -13.20
CA GLY A 50 -1.88 -11.51 -13.50
C GLY A 50 -1.67 -12.97 -13.89
N LEU A 51 -0.58 -13.23 -14.60
CA LEU A 51 -0.19 -14.57 -15.05
C LEU A 51 0.18 -15.48 -13.87
N SER A 52 0.79 -14.91 -12.83
CA SER A 52 1.10 -15.59 -11.58
C SER A 52 0.43 -14.90 -10.39
N ASP A 53 0.35 -15.61 -9.27
CA ASP A 53 -0.19 -15.07 -8.02
C ASP A 53 0.61 -13.85 -7.56
N GLN A 54 1.94 -13.92 -7.59
CA GLN A 54 2.83 -12.79 -7.26
C GLN A 54 2.53 -11.59 -8.16
N ALA A 55 2.48 -11.78 -9.48
CA ALA A 55 2.26 -10.68 -10.42
C ALA A 55 0.89 -10.00 -10.21
N ALA A 56 -0.16 -10.79 -10.01
CA ALA A 56 -1.50 -10.27 -9.74
C ALA A 56 -1.56 -9.51 -8.40
N CYS A 57 -0.93 -10.05 -7.37
CA CYS A 57 -0.89 -9.47 -6.03
C CYS A 57 -0.04 -8.19 -5.99
N ASP A 58 1.11 -8.15 -6.66
CA ASP A 58 1.96 -6.96 -6.71
C ASP A 58 1.26 -5.80 -7.42
N LYS A 59 0.59 -6.10 -8.54
CA LYS A 59 -0.19 -5.10 -9.26
C LYS A 59 -1.34 -4.55 -8.41
N ALA A 60 -2.03 -5.42 -7.66
CA ALA A 60 -3.08 -4.99 -6.74
C ALA A 60 -2.51 -4.17 -5.57
N PHE A 61 -1.37 -4.58 -4.99
CA PHE A 61 -0.69 -3.89 -3.89
C PHE A 61 -0.22 -2.49 -4.31
N LEU A 62 0.48 -2.36 -5.43
CA LEU A 62 0.94 -1.07 -5.96
C LEU A 62 -0.23 -0.15 -6.27
N SER A 63 -1.28 -0.68 -6.89
CA SER A 63 -2.51 0.09 -7.13
C SER A 63 -3.13 0.58 -5.82
N ALA A 64 -3.03 -0.21 -4.74
CA ALA A 64 -3.56 0.17 -3.43
C ALA A 64 -2.71 1.28 -2.79
N ILE A 65 -1.38 1.18 -2.86
CA ILE A 65 -0.44 2.23 -2.45
C ILE A 65 -0.72 3.53 -3.19
N ILE A 66 -0.80 3.49 -4.53
CA ILE A 66 -1.12 4.67 -5.35
C ILE A 66 -2.47 5.28 -4.94
N GLY A 67 -3.46 4.44 -4.64
CA GLY A 67 -4.77 4.92 -4.14
C GLY A 67 -4.68 5.66 -2.80
N LEU A 68 -3.76 5.24 -1.91
CA LEU A 68 -3.46 5.96 -0.66
C LEU A 68 -2.69 7.26 -0.95
N GLN A 69 -1.71 7.24 -1.86
CA GLN A 69 -0.96 8.44 -2.24
C GLN A 69 -1.89 9.52 -2.82
N GLN A 70 -2.77 9.14 -3.75
CA GLN A 70 -3.81 10.01 -4.29
C GLN A 70 -4.78 10.52 -3.21
N ARG A 71 -4.98 9.76 -2.13
CA ARG A 71 -5.78 10.24 -1.00
C ARG A 71 -5.01 11.28 -0.19
N ALA A 72 -3.73 11.05 0.10
CA ALA A 72 -2.90 12.04 0.77
C ALA A 72 -2.87 13.38 0.02
N ASP A 73 -2.64 13.33 -1.29
CA ASP A 73 -2.65 14.51 -2.16
C ASP A 73 -3.96 15.30 -2.05
N ARG A 74 -5.12 14.64 -2.20
CA ARG A 74 -6.44 15.28 -2.07
C ARG A 74 -6.72 15.89 -0.70
N GLU A 75 -6.15 15.33 0.36
CA GLU A 75 -6.35 15.82 1.74
C GLU A 75 -5.35 16.92 2.11
N GLY A 76 -4.38 17.24 1.24
CA GLY A 76 -3.28 18.17 1.53
C GLY A 76 -2.18 17.57 2.42
N GLY A 77 -2.10 16.24 2.50
CA GLY A 77 -0.99 15.51 3.11
C GLY A 77 0.14 15.28 2.11
N ASN A 78 1.36 15.04 2.61
CA ASN A 78 2.53 14.71 1.80
C ASN A 78 3.03 13.27 2.06
N ALA A 79 2.37 12.53 2.94
CA ALA A 79 2.71 11.15 3.21
C ALA A 79 1.53 10.31 3.70
N VAL A 80 1.70 8.99 3.63
CA VAL A 80 0.84 8.01 4.29
C VAL A 80 1.72 7.10 5.15
N ILE A 81 1.46 7.09 6.46
CA ILE A 81 2.20 6.30 7.45
C ILE A 81 1.35 5.18 8.02
N ASP A 82 1.96 4.34 8.85
CA ASP A 82 1.34 3.20 9.52
C ASP A 82 0.59 2.28 8.55
N ILE A 83 1.09 2.12 7.32
CA ILE A 83 0.40 1.32 6.32
C ILE A 83 0.44 -0.16 6.73
N PHE A 84 -0.72 -0.80 6.76
CA PHE A 84 -0.86 -2.23 6.98
C PHE A 84 -1.87 -2.84 6.02
N SER A 85 -1.73 -4.14 5.78
CA SER A 85 -2.64 -4.89 4.91
C SER A 85 -3.74 -5.60 5.70
N ILE A 86 -4.90 -5.78 5.10
CA ILE A 86 -6.04 -6.49 5.69
C ILE A 86 -6.42 -7.67 4.80
N ALA A 87 -6.57 -8.84 5.42
CA ALA A 87 -7.14 -10.02 4.78
C ALA A 87 -7.99 -10.79 5.78
N ASN A 88 -9.20 -11.21 5.36
CA ASN A 88 -10.16 -11.94 6.20
C ASN A 88 -10.38 -11.29 7.58
N ASN A 89 -10.59 -9.96 7.60
CA ASN A 89 -10.74 -9.13 8.80
C ASN A 89 -9.55 -9.14 9.77
N LYS A 90 -8.40 -9.69 9.38
CA LYS A 90 -7.16 -9.66 10.17
C LYS A 90 -6.20 -8.63 9.60
N LYS A 91 -5.60 -7.83 10.49
CA LYS A 91 -4.56 -6.85 10.15
C LYS A 91 -3.21 -7.57 10.12
N LEU A 92 -2.47 -7.42 9.03
CA LEU A 92 -1.05 -7.76 8.96
C LEU A 92 -0.25 -6.46 9.02
N LYS A 93 0.34 -6.23 10.20
CA LYS A 93 1.31 -5.16 10.43
C LYS A 93 2.71 -5.69 10.15
N SER A 94 3.35 -5.20 9.08
CA SER A 94 4.69 -5.61 8.69
C SER A 94 5.32 -4.54 7.80
N ALA A 95 6.59 -4.25 8.03
CA ALA A 95 7.39 -3.34 7.21
C ALA A 95 7.79 -3.97 5.86
N ASP A 96 7.84 -5.31 5.79
CA ASP A 96 8.45 -6.03 4.67
C ASP A 96 7.48 -6.85 3.83
N THR A 97 6.27 -7.14 4.36
CA THR A 97 5.32 -8.05 3.70
C THR A 97 3.90 -7.53 3.71
N TYR A 98 3.13 -7.87 2.68
CA TYR A 98 1.70 -7.57 2.60
C TYR A 98 0.87 -8.84 2.40
N SER A 99 -0.39 -8.79 2.82
CA SER A 99 -1.37 -9.86 2.61
C SER A 99 -2.12 -9.67 1.29
N CYS A 100 -2.31 -10.77 0.57
CA CYS A 100 -3.08 -10.82 -0.66
C CYS A 100 -4.13 -11.93 -0.61
N LEU A 101 -5.34 -11.62 -1.08
CA LEU A 101 -6.39 -12.61 -1.32
C LEU A 101 -6.39 -12.96 -2.81
N ARG A 102 -5.91 -14.15 -3.13
CA ARG A 102 -5.93 -14.71 -4.48
C ARG A 102 -7.18 -15.55 -4.68
N GLY A 103 -7.99 -15.20 -5.68
CA GLY A 103 -9.04 -16.03 -6.24
C GLY A 103 -8.64 -16.59 -7.60
N ARG A 104 -9.56 -17.33 -8.23
CA ARG A 104 -9.32 -18.09 -9.48
C ARG A 104 -8.75 -17.24 -10.62
N SER A 105 -9.21 -15.99 -10.76
CA SER A 105 -8.78 -15.08 -11.83
C SER A 105 -8.21 -13.75 -11.32
N MET A 106 -8.68 -13.27 -10.15
CA MET A 106 -8.27 -11.98 -9.59
C MET A 106 -7.53 -12.13 -8.25
N ALA A 107 -6.62 -11.21 -7.98
CA ALA A 107 -6.03 -10.93 -6.69
C ALA A 107 -6.67 -9.67 -6.09
N ASN A 108 -6.76 -9.61 -4.76
CA ASN A 108 -7.33 -8.49 -4.02
C ASN A 108 -6.40 -8.12 -2.86
N VAL A 109 -6.05 -6.84 -2.76
CA VAL A 109 -5.25 -6.28 -1.67
C VAL A 109 -6.00 -5.11 -1.07
N ILE A 110 -6.11 -5.12 0.26
CA ILE A 110 -6.70 -4.04 1.05
C ILE A 110 -5.59 -3.47 1.93
N LEU A 111 -5.33 -2.18 1.80
CA LEU A 111 -4.41 -1.43 2.64
C LEU A 111 -5.19 -0.38 3.44
N ARG A 112 -4.74 -0.13 4.66
CA ARG A 112 -5.10 1.06 5.42
C ARG A 112 -3.83 1.78 5.84
N GLY A 113 -3.91 3.10 5.95
CA GLY A 113 -2.83 3.94 6.45
C GLY A 113 -3.34 5.33 6.79
N THR A 114 -2.57 6.06 7.59
CA THR A 114 -2.91 7.40 8.07
C THR A 114 -2.28 8.43 7.17
N VAL A 115 -3.11 9.31 6.59
CA VAL A 115 -2.61 10.46 5.85
C VAL A 115 -2.05 11.47 6.83
N VAL A 116 -0.85 11.98 6.54
CA VAL A 116 -0.16 12.95 7.36
C VAL A 116 0.54 14.00 6.48
N ARG A 117 0.87 15.12 7.10
CA ARG A 117 1.92 16.02 6.65
C ARG A 117 3.10 15.78 7.58
N LEU A 118 4.21 15.35 6.98
CA LEU A 118 5.49 15.19 7.64
C LEU A 118 6.32 16.46 7.44
N ASP A 119 7.18 16.69 8.42
CA ASP A 119 8.17 17.77 8.50
C ASP A 119 9.19 17.72 7.35
#